data_AF-A0A1J5UBP8-F1
#
_entry.id   AF-A0A1J5UBP8-F1
#
_cell.length_a   1.000
_cell.length_b   1.000
_cell.length_c   1.000
_cell.angle_alpha   90.00
_cell.angle_beta   90.00
_cell.angle_gamma   90.00
#
_symmetry.space_group_name_H-M   'P 1'
#
loop_
_entity.id
_entity.type
_entity.pdbx_description
1 polymer ?
#
loop_
_entity_poly.entity_id
_entity_poly.type
_entity_poly.pdbx_seq_one_letter_code
_entity_poly.pdbx_strand_id
1 'polypeptide(L)'
;MDLREQLLPSEKLLNQYDNILVENQKGNIYLTNLRLFLSTKKNLWNFNTKDIAYMGRMNNPRFSWVWQLPISFMLLYSIFSGMTLIFLICMILSAARQYLKIDCLEIGLENKKWIISDDNGQLDELMFQIQTNQVTGLQKNEGKPVVDAEELLNTEIKINIIGENESGPLRSAWISLSFAFLFYYLNSFRDSGSVWLFVLLISALCSYIIYKDRRNTNLLRNVEPEDGMIRKGWYFILKKLNIEIKKADYSVKLYNTTINIRNLGYILSSIILLLAFTATHINSNLIPMLYGVSGAISVYMLGRCLAGIPRARNRMIARSFVCAFIAICVILPCLSLAPLYMPANALLPPSLLDNENGWEKSYSQVDEYGLGLASTSIYLYTDDAKDDEGNEDGYPAILFIIALKMPFEIDETVPLDILNDQFQKMAIEQDIELESKLESGNRQTVQGYETEYVIYNGTAKTEKIGTEEINYKVTKGSKSKYIGEVWKAPEYNLLIVSMGIGIISSETFNEDTGINPIDDLIDDIIPNPTDTTDEKNWNEMVSLIPEIYCYQEDWEN
;
A
#
# COMPACT_ATOMS: atom_id res chain seq x y z
N MET A 1 -12.26 41.49 50.77
CA MET A 1 -11.23 41.20 51.78
C MET A 1 -9.96 40.96 51.01
N ASP A 2 -8.99 41.87 51.13
CA ASP A 2 -7.90 41.98 50.15
C ASP A 2 -6.74 41.03 50.49
N LEU A 3 -6.43 40.11 49.57
CA LEU A 3 -5.33 39.15 49.72
C LEU A 3 -3.97 39.84 49.88
N ARG A 4 -3.86 41.11 49.45
CA ARG A 4 -2.66 41.95 49.54
C ARG A 4 -2.21 42.22 50.99
N GLU A 5 -3.15 42.41 51.92
CA GLU A 5 -2.80 42.88 53.28
C GLU A 5 -2.38 41.76 54.24
N GLN A 6 -2.93 40.55 54.11
CA GLN A 6 -2.64 39.45 55.06
C GLN A 6 -1.48 38.53 54.66
N LEU A 7 -1.22 38.33 53.36
CA LEU A 7 -0.22 37.34 52.94
C LEU A 7 1.20 37.90 52.78
N LEU A 8 1.34 39.20 52.48
CA LEU A 8 2.57 39.78 51.93
C LEU A 8 2.92 41.20 52.48
N PRO A 9 3.04 41.40 53.81
CA PRO A 9 3.30 42.72 54.39
C PRO A 9 4.64 43.38 54.02
N SER A 10 5.53 42.68 53.29
CA SER A 10 6.82 43.20 52.84
C SER A 10 7.20 42.82 51.39
N GLU A 11 6.27 42.31 50.59
CA GLU A 11 6.50 42.03 49.17
C GLU A 11 5.68 42.98 48.30
N LYS A 12 6.26 43.45 47.21
CA LYS A 12 5.58 44.31 46.23
C LYS A 12 5.11 43.44 45.07
N LEU A 13 3.80 43.44 44.81
CA LEU A 13 3.26 42.92 43.56
C LEU A 13 3.81 43.77 42.40
N LEU A 14 4.42 43.11 41.42
CA LEU A 14 5.00 43.76 40.26
C LEU A 14 4.00 43.77 39.10
N ASN A 15 3.55 42.58 38.71
CA ASN A 15 2.54 42.39 37.67
C ASN A 15 1.55 41.29 38.03
N GLN A 16 0.36 41.40 37.46
CA GLN A 16 -0.69 40.38 37.44
C GLN A 16 -1.00 40.05 35.98
N TYR A 17 -0.97 38.77 35.65
CA TYR A 17 -1.27 38.24 34.32
C TYR A 17 -2.53 37.38 34.40
N ASP A 18 -3.60 37.83 33.76
CA ASP A 18 -4.94 37.22 33.85
C ASP A 18 -5.30 36.44 32.58
N ASN A 19 -6.21 35.47 32.72
CA ASN A 19 -6.71 34.59 31.63
C ASN A 19 -5.70 33.60 31.02
N ILE A 20 -4.61 33.31 31.73
CA ILE A 20 -3.59 32.35 31.34
C ILE A 20 -4.06 30.90 31.59
N LEU A 21 -3.53 29.93 30.85
CA LEU A 21 -3.72 28.49 31.11
C LEU A 21 -2.54 27.94 31.93
N VAL A 22 -2.79 27.57 33.19
CA VAL A 22 -1.83 26.87 34.05
C VAL A 22 -2.20 25.39 34.09
N GLU A 23 -1.30 24.49 33.68
CA GLU A 23 -1.56 23.05 33.53
C GLU A 23 -2.86 22.75 32.73
N ASN A 24 -3.10 23.50 31.64
CA ASN A 24 -4.32 23.49 30.81
C ASN A 24 -5.62 23.91 31.53
N GLN A 25 -5.56 24.51 32.72
CA GLN A 25 -6.71 25.08 33.43
C GLN A 25 -6.66 26.61 33.40
N LYS A 26 -7.82 27.27 33.23
CA LYS A 26 -7.89 28.74 33.32
C LYS A 26 -7.47 29.21 34.71
N GLY A 27 -6.54 30.16 34.72
CA GLY A 27 -5.87 30.66 35.89
C GLY A 27 -5.25 32.05 35.67
N ASN A 28 -4.62 32.55 36.72
CA ASN A 28 -3.94 33.84 36.76
C ASN A 28 -2.55 33.65 37.38
N ILE A 29 -1.61 34.51 37.02
CA ILE A 29 -0.26 34.52 37.59
C ILE A 29 0.00 35.87 38.26
N TYR A 30 0.48 35.83 39.50
CA TYR A 30 0.87 37.01 40.25
C TYR A 30 2.37 36.94 40.51
N LEU A 31 3.11 37.93 40.01
CA LEU A 31 4.56 38.04 40.17
C LEU A 31 4.86 39.12 41.21
N THR A 32 5.54 38.74 42.29
CA THR A 32 6.10 39.67 43.28
C THR A 32 7.60 39.81 43.07
N ASN A 33 8.21 40.74 43.81
CA ASN A 33 9.66 40.91 43.83
C ASN A 33 10.47 39.70 44.37
N LEU A 34 9.82 38.67 44.93
CA LEU A 34 10.49 37.47 45.47
C LEU A 34 9.83 36.14 45.07
N ARG A 35 8.56 36.15 44.67
CA ARG A 35 7.73 34.95 44.52
C ARG A 35 6.87 34.99 43.28
N LEU A 36 6.59 33.81 42.75
CA LEU A 36 5.61 33.60 41.69
C LEU A 36 4.45 32.77 42.25
N PHE A 37 3.24 33.29 42.09
CA PHE A 37 2.01 32.62 42.48
C PHE A 37 1.24 32.19 41.22
N LEU A 38 1.03 30.88 41.09
CA LEU A 38 0.17 30.29 40.06
C LEU A 38 -1.20 30.03 40.69
N SER A 39 -2.25 30.66 40.17
CA SER A 39 -3.63 30.49 40.65
C SER A 39 -4.49 29.82 39.59
N THR A 40 -5.28 28.83 39.99
CA THR A 40 -6.36 28.23 39.19
C THR A 40 -7.66 28.26 40.01
N LYS A 41 -8.80 27.96 39.40
CA LYS A 41 -10.09 27.90 40.11
C LYS A 41 -10.14 26.95 41.34
N LYS A 42 -9.19 26.03 41.49
CA LYS A 42 -9.16 25.04 42.58
C LYS A 42 -7.90 25.08 43.44
N ASN A 43 -6.75 25.45 42.85
CA ASN A 43 -5.45 25.37 43.51
C ASN A 43 -4.69 26.69 43.39
N LEU A 44 -4.02 27.09 44.46
CA LEU A 44 -2.99 28.13 44.48
C LEU A 44 -1.64 27.46 44.76
N TRP A 45 -0.62 27.81 43.99
CA TRP A 45 0.75 27.36 44.19
C TRP A 45 1.67 28.56 44.29
N ASN A 46 2.63 28.50 45.21
CA ASN A 46 3.62 29.55 45.45
C ASN A 46 5.02 28.96 45.49
N PHE A 47 5.98 29.66 44.90
CA PHE A 47 7.41 29.33 44.97
C PHE A 47 8.25 30.60 44.83
N ASN A 48 9.49 30.59 45.35
CA ASN A 48 10.36 31.74 45.22
C ASN A 48 10.96 31.77 43.81
N THR A 49 11.18 32.97 43.25
CA THR A 49 11.78 33.12 41.92
C THR A 49 13.20 32.55 41.85
N LYS A 50 13.91 32.48 42.98
CA LYS A 50 15.25 31.87 43.11
C LYS A 50 15.27 30.34 43.00
N ASP A 51 14.14 29.68 43.25
CA ASP A 51 14.05 28.21 43.23
C ASP A 51 13.84 27.66 41.80
N ILE A 52 13.65 28.55 40.82
CA ILE A 52 13.45 28.22 39.40
C ILE A 52 14.78 27.79 38.79
N ALA A 53 14.94 26.48 38.59
CA ALA A 53 16.16 25.87 38.05
C ALA A 53 16.26 25.98 36.52
N TYR A 54 15.13 26.00 35.81
CA TYR A 54 15.10 26.23 34.36
C TYR A 54 13.79 26.87 33.89
N MET A 55 13.85 27.54 32.73
CA MET A 55 12.68 27.95 31.96
C MET A 55 12.84 27.55 30.50
N GLY A 56 11.74 27.21 29.83
CA GLY A 56 11.76 26.83 28.41
C GLY A 56 10.54 27.34 27.66
N ARG A 57 10.73 27.97 26.50
CA ARG A 57 9.63 28.29 25.57
C ARG A 57 9.38 27.08 24.67
N MET A 58 8.12 26.67 24.54
CA MET A 58 7.69 25.53 23.71
C MET A 58 6.31 25.78 23.09
N ASN A 59 5.95 25.00 22.07
CA ASN A 59 4.60 24.97 21.53
C ASN A 59 3.89 23.73 22.08
N ASN A 60 2.70 23.88 22.66
CA ASN A 60 1.88 22.75 23.12
C ASN A 60 0.59 22.70 22.28
N PRO A 61 0.14 21.53 21.76
CA PRO A 61 -1.18 21.42 21.14
C PRO A 61 -2.29 21.82 22.13
N ARG A 62 -3.18 22.71 21.69
CA ARG A 62 -4.31 23.29 22.44
C ARG A 62 -5.23 22.26 23.07
N PHE A 63 -5.33 21.07 22.47
CA PHE A 63 -6.15 19.98 22.96
C PHE A 63 -5.31 18.90 23.64
N SER A 64 -5.74 18.46 24.81
CA SER A 64 -5.12 17.39 25.60
C SER A 64 -4.93 16.09 24.80
N TRP A 65 -3.87 15.35 25.08
CA TRP A 65 -3.58 14.04 24.48
C TRP A 65 -4.67 12.99 24.75
N VAL A 66 -5.45 13.17 25.82
CA VAL A 66 -6.60 12.30 26.12
C VAL A 66 -7.61 12.24 24.98
N TRP A 67 -7.80 13.33 24.21
CA TRP A 67 -8.69 13.33 23.03
C TRP A 67 -8.20 12.43 21.89
N GLN A 68 -6.91 12.07 21.86
CA GLN A 68 -6.38 11.19 20.83
C GLN A 68 -6.82 9.72 21.04
N LEU A 69 -7.16 9.32 22.26
CA LEU A 69 -7.68 7.98 22.58
C LEU A 69 -9.04 7.69 21.92
N PRO A 70 -10.13 8.47 22.15
CA PRO A 70 -11.42 8.22 21.50
C PRO A 70 -11.34 8.40 19.98
N ILE A 71 -10.52 9.35 19.48
CA ILE A 71 -10.27 9.49 18.05
C ILE A 71 -9.61 8.21 17.48
N SER A 72 -8.63 7.62 18.17
CA SER A 72 -7.98 6.38 17.73
C SER A 72 -8.93 5.18 17.76
N PHE A 73 -9.80 5.08 18.77
CA PHE A 73 -10.84 4.06 18.82
C PHE A 73 -11.87 4.23 17.69
N MET A 74 -12.27 5.46 17.37
CA MET A 74 -13.18 5.75 16.25
C MET A 74 -12.54 5.49 14.88
N LEU A 75 -11.23 5.72 14.72
CA LEU A 75 -10.47 5.34 13.53
C LEU A 75 -10.41 3.80 13.36
N LEU A 76 -10.17 3.06 14.44
CA LEU A 76 -10.22 1.59 14.42
C LEU A 76 -11.62 1.09 14.08
N TYR A 77 -12.65 1.63 14.72
CA TYR A 77 -14.04 1.28 14.46
C TYR A 77 -14.46 1.58 13.02
N SER A 78 -14.04 2.72 12.44
CA SER A 78 -14.36 3.07 11.05
C SER A 78 -13.64 2.19 10.03
N ILE A 79 -12.45 1.66 10.34
CA ILE A 79 -11.79 0.62 9.54
C ILE A 79 -12.63 -0.68 9.57
N PHE A 80 -13.00 -1.16 10.76
CA PHE A 80 -13.79 -2.39 10.92
C PHE A 80 -15.22 -2.30 10.36
N SER A 81 -15.81 -1.11 10.32
CA SER A 81 -17.20 -0.88 9.85
C SER A 81 -17.31 -0.31 8.43
N GLY A 82 -16.19 -0.09 7.73
CA GLY A 82 -16.19 0.50 6.38
C GLY A 82 -16.56 1.98 6.30
N MET A 83 -16.72 2.69 7.43
CA MET A 83 -17.23 4.07 7.47
C MET A 83 -16.15 5.12 7.15
N THR A 84 -15.79 5.23 5.88
CA THR A 84 -14.75 6.12 5.33
C THR A 84 -14.89 7.59 5.73
N LEU A 85 -16.12 8.12 5.79
CA LEU A 85 -16.40 9.51 6.18
C LEU A 85 -16.06 9.77 7.66
N ILE A 86 -16.37 8.82 8.56
CA ILE A 86 -16.00 8.90 9.98
C ILE A 86 -14.48 8.84 10.14
N PHE A 87 -13.81 7.97 9.37
CA PHE A 87 -12.35 7.91 9.35
C PHE A 87 -11.74 9.27 8.97
N LEU A 88 -12.23 9.88 7.89
CA LEU A 88 -11.71 11.13 7.36
C LEU A 88 -11.93 12.31 8.33
N ILE A 89 -13.10 12.41 8.96
CA ILE A 89 -13.35 13.40 10.04
C ILE A 89 -12.40 13.18 11.22
N CYS A 90 -12.23 11.93 11.68
CA CYS A 90 -11.34 11.62 12.80
C CYS A 90 -9.85 11.91 12.47
N MET A 91 -9.43 11.68 11.22
CA MET A 91 -8.11 12.06 10.72
C MET A 91 -7.93 13.58 10.70
N ILE A 92 -8.89 14.35 10.18
CA ILE A 92 -8.86 15.81 10.18
C ILE A 92 -8.80 16.34 11.62
N LEU A 93 -9.59 15.80 12.56
CA LEU A 93 -9.54 16.18 13.97
C LEU A 93 -8.17 15.88 14.62
N SER A 94 -7.58 14.71 14.32
CA SER A 94 -6.23 14.34 14.76
C SER A 94 -5.14 15.27 14.20
N ALA A 95 -5.28 15.73 12.95
CA ALA A 95 -4.38 16.68 12.31
C ALA A 95 -4.58 18.11 12.85
N ALA A 96 -5.82 18.58 12.95
CA ALA A 96 -6.19 19.90 13.48
C ALA A 96 -5.71 20.09 14.93
N ARG A 97 -5.78 19.04 15.75
CA ARG A 97 -5.20 19.04 17.10
C ARG A 97 -3.67 19.27 17.10
N GLN A 98 -2.95 18.84 16.07
CA GLN A 98 -1.50 19.07 15.95
C GLN A 98 -1.16 20.45 15.37
N TYR A 99 -2.11 21.07 14.66
CA TYR A 99 -2.00 22.40 14.09
C TYR A 99 -2.36 23.53 15.06
N LEU A 100 -3.42 23.34 15.85
CA LEU A 100 -3.86 24.30 16.85
C LEU A 100 -2.91 24.25 18.06
N LYS A 101 -1.80 24.96 17.94
CA LYS A 101 -0.77 25.15 18.97
C LYS A 101 -1.09 26.39 19.80
N ILE A 102 -0.71 26.38 21.08
CA ILE A 102 -0.62 27.55 21.95
C ILE A 102 0.83 27.68 22.40
N ASP A 103 1.30 28.92 22.44
CA ASP A 103 2.61 29.29 22.94
C ASP A 103 2.68 29.01 24.45
N CYS A 104 3.76 28.37 24.90
CA CYS A 104 3.91 27.95 26.29
C CYS A 104 5.26 28.34 26.87
N LEU A 105 5.25 28.59 28.18
CA LEU A 105 6.41 28.69 29.06
C LEU A 105 6.37 27.52 30.05
N GLU A 106 7.41 26.69 30.02
CA GLU A 106 7.69 25.70 31.06
C GLU A 106 8.54 26.36 32.14
N ILE A 107 8.10 26.27 33.41
CA ILE A 107 8.88 26.69 34.58
C ILE A 107 9.22 25.43 35.39
N GLY A 108 10.52 25.16 35.54
CA GLY A 108 11.03 24.00 36.26
C GLY A 108 11.62 24.35 37.62
N LEU A 109 11.05 23.77 38.68
CA LEU A 109 11.68 23.61 39.99
C LEU A 109 12.37 22.22 40.02
N GLU A 110 13.34 22.00 40.91
CA GLU A 110 14.11 20.74 40.98
C GLU A 110 13.24 19.46 40.99
N ASN A 111 12.07 19.53 41.65
CA ASN A 111 11.18 18.37 41.86
C ASN A 111 9.89 18.40 41.03
N LYS A 112 9.51 19.55 40.43
CA LYS A 112 8.26 19.67 39.65
C LYS A 112 8.37 20.75 38.58
N LYS A 113 7.79 20.46 37.41
CA LYS A 113 7.58 21.42 36.33
C LYS A 113 6.13 21.91 36.25
N TRP A 114 5.98 23.14 35.77
CA TRP A 114 4.71 23.81 35.48
C TRP A 114 4.67 24.21 34.01
N ILE A 115 3.53 24.04 33.35
CA ILE A 115 3.30 24.51 31.98
C ILE A 115 2.29 25.64 32.04
N ILE A 116 2.68 26.78 31.49
CA ILE A 116 1.93 28.03 31.44
C ILE A 116 1.71 28.34 29.95
N SER A 117 0.48 28.60 29.53
CA SER A 117 0.14 28.82 28.11
C SER A 117 -0.73 30.07 27.94
N ASP A 118 -0.41 30.91 26.97
CA ASP A 118 -1.16 32.13 26.65
C ASP A 118 -1.06 32.44 25.14
N ASP A 119 -2.15 32.98 24.59
CA ASP A 119 -2.27 33.37 23.18
C ASP A 119 -1.92 34.86 22.94
N ASN A 120 -1.78 35.68 24.00
CA ASN A 120 -1.65 37.14 23.91
C ASN A 120 -0.20 37.66 23.98
N GLY A 121 0.81 36.78 23.92
CA GLY A 121 2.23 37.15 23.97
C GLY A 121 2.74 37.58 25.36
N GLN A 122 1.92 37.47 26.43
CA GLN A 122 2.32 37.89 27.78
C GLN A 122 3.46 37.04 28.36
N LEU A 123 3.71 35.86 27.78
CA LEU A 123 4.75 34.93 28.24
C LEU A 123 6.16 35.48 28.10
N ASP A 124 6.45 36.31 27.10
CA ASP A 124 7.77 36.89 26.93
C ASP A 124 8.03 38.04 27.92
N GLU A 125 7.01 38.85 28.22
CA GLU A 125 7.07 39.83 29.30
C GLU A 125 7.23 39.14 30.66
N LEU A 126 6.44 38.10 30.93
CA LEU A 126 6.52 37.31 32.16
C LEU A 126 7.88 36.63 32.33
N MET A 127 8.46 36.08 31.26
CA MET A 127 9.80 35.50 31.26
C MET A 127 10.88 36.55 31.56
N PHE A 128 10.83 37.70 30.87
CA PHE A 128 11.76 38.81 31.08
C PHE A 128 11.68 39.39 32.51
N GLN A 129 10.46 39.49 33.07
CA GLN A 129 10.28 39.93 34.44
C GLN A 129 10.79 38.91 35.46
N ILE A 130 10.62 37.60 35.25
CA ILE A 130 11.22 36.60 36.16
C ILE A 130 12.75 36.69 36.15
N GLN A 131 13.37 36.89 34.98
CA GLN A 131 14.82 37.08 34.88
C GLN A 131 15.30 38.34 35.61
N THR A 132 14.73 39.50 35.31
CA THR A 132 15.12 40.78 35.93
C THR A 132 14.84 40.84 37.44
N ASN A 133 13.84 40.09 37.94
CA ASN A 133 13.58 39.96 39.38
C ASN A 133 14.55 39.03 40.12
N GLN A 134 15.24 38.11 39.45
CA GLN A 134 16.36 37.39 40.08
C GLN A 134 17.55 38.33 40.32
N VAL A 135 17.82 39.26 39.39
CA VAL A 135 18.94 40.23 39.46
C VAL A 135 18.78 41.23 40.61
N THR A 136 17.55 41.65 40.96
CA THR A 136 17.29 42.73 41.93
C THR A 136 17.13 42.26 43.39
N GLY A 137 17.26 40.95 43.66
CA GLY A 137 16.77 40.33 44.88
C GLY A 137 17.79 40.01 45.97
N LEU A 138 18.65 40.93 46.44
CA LEU A 138 19.58 40.63 47.56
C LEU A 138 19.78 41.66 48.68
N GLN A 139 19.40 42.94 48.58
CA GLN A 139 19.53 43.89 49.71
C GLN A 139 18.25 44.64 50.05
N LYS A 140 17.87 44.59 51.34
CA LYS A 140 17.02 45.59 51.99
C LYS A 140 17.94 46.70 52.52
N ASN A 141 17.70 47.93 52.10
CA ASN A 141 17.66 49.11 52.97
C ASN A 141 17.07 50.30 52.21
N GLU A 142 16.80 51.38 52.94
CA GLU A 142 15.93 52.49 52.56
C GLU A 142 16.50 53.37 51.44
N GLY A 143 15.61 54.01 50.66
CA GLY A 143 15.96 54.94 49.58
C GLY A 143 15.78 54.35 48.19
N LYS A 144 15.51 55.22 47.19
CA LYS A 144 15.41 54.80 45.79
C LYS A 144 16.79 54.35 45.29
N PRO A 145 16.98 53.10 44.83
CA PRO A 145 18.08 52.81 43.93
C PRO A 145 17.73 53.39 42.57
N VAL A 146 18.51 54.37 42.13
CA VAL A 146 18.66 54.69 40.70
C VAL A 146 19.21 53.44 40.01
N VAL A 147 18.93 53.29 38.71
CA VAL A 147 19.55 52.26 37.87
C VAL A 147 21.04 52.61 37.72
N ASP A 148 21.85 52.12 38.65
CA ASP A 148 23.30 51.99 38.48
C ASP A 148 23.63 50.53 38.13
N ALA A 149 24.65 50.37 37.29
CA ALA A 149 24.87 49.18 36.51
C ALA A 149 25.56 48.02 37.28
N GLU A 150 25.37 46.81 36.75
CA GLU A 150 26.34 45.71 36.84
C GLU A 150 26.74 45.18 38.24
N GLU A 151 25.77 44.65 39.00
CA GLU A 151 26.07 43.42 39.76
C GLU A 151 25.92 42.21 38.83
N LEU A 152 27.07 41.66 38.40
CA LEU A 152 27.20 40.42 37.61
C LEU A 152 26.82 39.18 38.46
N LEU A 153 25.54 39.04 38.79
CA LEU A 153 24.98 37.82 39.38
C LEU A 153 25.02 36.70 38.35
N ASN A 154 25.95 35.77 38.55
CA ASN A 154 26.34 34.69 37.63
C ASN A 154 25.29 33.55 37.52
N THR A 155 24.01 33.84 37.78
CA THR A 155 22.89 32.89 37.74
C THR A 155 22.09 33.08 36.44
N GLU A 156 22.73 32.80 35.30
CA GLU A 156 21.99 32.66 34.04
C GLU A 156 21.04 31.46 34.11
N ILE A 157 19.74 31.74 34.18
CA ILE A 157 18.71 30.70 33.98
C ILE A 157 18.87 30.17 32.55
N LYS A 158 19.31 28.92 32.41
CA LYS A 158 19.49 28.30 31.08
C LYS A 158 18.15 28.13 30.39
N ILE A 159 17.88 28.98 29.41
CA ILE A 159 16.74 28.84 28.50
C ILE A 159 17.07 27.72 27.51
N ASN A 160 16.46 26.55 27.70
CA ASN A 160 16.44 25.50 26.68
C ASN A 160 15.17 25.66 25.84
N ILE A 161 15.34 26.12 24.60
CA ILE A 161 14.30 26.01 23.58
C ILE A 161 14.26 24.54 23.12
N ILE A 162 13.08 23.92 23.13
CA ILE A 162 12.92 22.51 22.75
C ILE A 162 12.29 22.44 21.34
N GLY A 163 12.94 21.72 20.43
CA GLY A 163 12.45 21.53 19.06
C GLY A 163 11.24 20.59 19.00
N GLU A 164 10.41 20.71 17.97
CA GLU A 164 9.25 19.84 17.77
C GLU A 164 9.68 18.45 17.21
N ASN A 165 8.97 17.39 17.61
CA ASN A 165 9.23 16.02 17.13
C ASN A 165 8.77 15.85 15.66
N GLU A 166 9.73 15.91 14.74
CA GLU A 166 9.58 15.64 13.30
C GLU A 166 9.35 14.16 12.97
N SER A 167 9.91 13.25 13.76
CA SER A 167 10.01 11.82 13.41
C SER A 167 8.67 11.07 13.45
N GLY A 168 7.74 11.51 14.31
CA GLY A 168 6.42 10.91 14.44
C GLY A 168 5.56 11.04 13.16
N PRO A 169 5.28 12.27 12.69
CA PRO A 169 4.51 12.49 11.46
C PRO A 169 5.13 11.84 10.23
N LEU A 170 6.47 11.89 10.08
CA LEU A 170 7.16 11.23 8.98
C LEU A 170 6.94 9.71 8.99
N ARG A 171 7.01 9.05 10.16
CA ARG A 171 6.71 7.62 10.28
C ARG A 171 5.25 7.31 9.97
N SER A 172 4.33 8.17 10.40
CA SER A 172 2.90 8.05 10.06
C SER A 172 2.68 8.11 8.56
N ALA A 173 3.34 9.05 7.86
CA ALA A 173 3.25 9.17 6.40
C ALA A 173 3.69 7.90 5.67
N TRP A 174 4.86 7.33 6.05
CA TRP A 174 5.37 6.09 5.47
C TRP A 174 4.49 4.87 5.74
N ILE A 175 3.90 4.77 6.94
CA ILE A 175 2.97 3.68 7.28
C ILE A 175 1.69 3.80 6.44
N SER A 176 1.08 4.99 6.36
CA SER A 176 -0.10 5.22 5.52
C SER A 176 0.18 4.92 4.04
N LEU A 177 1.36 5.29 3.53
CA LEU A 177 1.76 4.98 2.15
C LEU A 177 1.94 3.48 1.91
N SER A 178 2.51 2.76 2.88
CA SER A 178 2.67 1.29 2.78
C SER A 178 1.31 0.57 2.76
N PHE A 179 0.35 1.02 3.57
CA PHE A 179 -1.02 0.50 3.51
C PHE A 179 -1.74 0.95 2.23
N ALA A 180 -1.51 2.16 1.72
CA ALA A 180 -2.08 2.60 0.44
C ALA A 180 -1.61 1.68 -0.72
N PHE A 181 -0.34 1.28 -0.72
CA PHE A 181 0.19 0.30 -1.67
C PHE A 181 -0.43 -1.10 -1.48
N LEU A 182 -0.67 -1.53 -0.24
CA LEU A 182 -1.40 -2.79 0.01
C LEU A 182 -2.83 -2.74 -0.55
N PHE A 183 -3.55 -1.63 -0.37
CA PHE A 183 -4.90 -1.47 -0.96
C PHE A 183 -4.87 -1.31 -2.48
N TYR A 184 -3.81 -0.71 -3.05
CA TYR A 184 -3.59 -0.71 -4.51
C TYR A 184 -3.45 -2.15 -5.04
N TYR A 185 -2.59 -2.95 -4.40
CA TYR A 185 -2.39 -4.35 -4.72
C TYR A 185 -3.70 -5.16 -4.59
N LEU A 186 -4.43 -5.02 -3.49
CA LEU A 186 -5.71 -5.70 -3.30
C LEU A 186 -6.77 -5.28 -4.34
N ASN A 187 -6.77 -4.02 -4.80
CA ASN A 187 -7.71 -3.57 -5.84
C ASN A 187 -7.43 -4.23 -7.20
N SER A 188 -6.20 -4.68 -7.47
CA SER A 188 -5.86 -5.41 -8.70
C SER A 188 -6.42 -6.85 -8.76
N PHE A 189 -7.03 -7.35 -7.69
CA PHE A 189 -7.85 -8.58 -7.74
C PHE A 189 -9.36 -8.28 -7.88
N ARG A 190 -9.82 -7.13 -7.37
CA ARG A 190 -11.23 -6.74 -7.33
C ARG A 190 -11.39 -5.27 -6.90
N ASP A 191 -12.26 -4.52 -7.58
CA ASP A 191 -12.50 -3.07 -7.40
C ASP A 191 -13.00 -2.58 -6.01
N SER A 192 -13.09 -3.47 -5.03
CA SER A 192 -13.56 -3.19 -3.67
C SER A 192 -12.58 -2.38 -2.78
N GLY A 193 -11.37 -2.04 -3.26
CA GLY A 193 -10.31 -1.42 -2.45
C GLY A 193 -10.14 0.11 -2.62
N SER A 194 -10.70 0.68 -3.69
CA SER A 194 -10.38 2.04 -4.19
C SER A 194 -10.50 3.18 -3.17
N VAL A 195 -11.53 3.17 -2.31
CA VAL A 195 -11.76 4.27 -1.35
C VAL A 195 -10.71 4.28 -0.23
N TRP A 196 -10.26 3.11 0.23
CA TRP A 196 -9.24 3.01 1.27
C TRP A 196 -7.87 3.49 0.78
N LEU A 197 -7.51 3.20 -0.47
CA LEU A 197 -6.32 3.75 -1.13
C LEU A 197 -6.32 5.29 -1.07
N PHE A 198 -7.41 5.93 -1.49
CA PHE A 198 -7.52 7.40 -1.51
C PHE A 198 -7.43 8.01 -0.10
N VAL A 199 -8.13 7.40 0.87
CA VAL A 199 -8.11 7.80 2.28
C VAL A 199 -6.70 7.70 2.89
N LEU A 200 -5.96 6.64 2.57
CA LEU A 200 -4.60 6.42 3.06
C LEU A 200 -3.57 7.35 2.40
N LEU A 201 -3.75 7.69 1.11
CA LEU A 201 -2.96 8.72 0.44
C LEU A 201 -3.16 10.11 1.05
N ILE A 202 -4.41 10.49 1.36
CA ILE A 202 -4.69 11.74 2.10
C ILE A 202 -4.03 11.70 3.48
N SER A 203 -4.14 10.59 4.21
CA SER A 203 -3.48 10.40 5.51
C SER A 203 -1.96 10.57 5.44
N ALA A 204 -1.33 10.02 4.39
CA ALA A 204 0.10 10.16 4.14
C ALA A 204 0.48 11.63 3.85
N LEU A 205 -0.29 12.29 2.98
CA LEU A 205 -0.08 13.69 2.59
C LEU A 205 -0.24 14.66 3.78
N CYS A 206 -1.31 14.53 4.58
CA CYS A 206 -1.50 15.32 5.80
C CYS A 206 -0.34 15.10 6.80
N SER A 207 0.09 13.85 6.98
CA SER A 207 1.22 13.50 7.86
C SER A 207 2.54 14.11 7.37
N TYR A 208 2.75 14.16 6.05
CA TYR A 208 3.93 14.77 5.43
C TYR A 208 3.93 16.31 5.53
N ILE A 209 2.77 16.96 5.35
CA ILE A 209 2.62 18.40 5.57
C ILE A 209 2.98 18.76 7.03
N ILE A 210 2.46 18.00 8.00
CA ILE A 210 2.81 18.20 9.42
C ILE A 210 4.32 18.02 9.64
N TYR A 211 4.95 16.99 9.06
CA TYR A 211 6.41 16.82 9.12
C TYR A 211 7.17 18.04 8.59
N LYS A 212 6.77 18.55 7.41
CA LYS A 212 7.39 19.73 6.79
C LYS A 212 7.25 20.98 7.66
N ASP A 213 6.07 21.21 8.23
CA ASP A 213 5.80 22.34 9.14
C ASP A 213 6.67 22.30 10.40
N ARG A 214 6.75 21.14 11.07
CA ARG A 214 7.63 20.96 12.25
C ARG A 214 9.09 21.21 11.92
N ARG A 215 9.56 20.68 10.79
CA ARG A 215 10.94 20.86 10.34
C ARG A 215 11.24 22.33 10.02
N ASN A 216 10.33 23.03 9.35
CA ASN A 216 10.46 24.47 9.10
C ASN A 216 10.50 25.26 10.43
N THR A 217 9.64 24.90 11.40
CA THR A 217 9.61 25.53 12.73
C THR A 217 10.94 25.32 13.48
N ASN A 218 11.51 24.13 13.44
CA ASN A 218 12.80 23.82 14.06
C ASN A 218 13.97 24.57 13.40
N LEU A 219 13.98 24.66 12.07
CA LEU A 219 14.97 25.41 11.31
C LEU A 219 14.89 26.92 11.61
N LEU A 220 13.68 27.50 11.63
CA LEU A 220 13.47 28.90 12.00
C LEU A 220 13.92 29.22 13.43
N ARG A 221 13.78 28.26 14.35
CA ARG A 221 14.22 28.40 15.75
C ARG A 221 15.70 28.02 15.97
N ASN A 222 16.39 27.48 14.96
CA ASN A 222 17.74 26.90 15.05
C ASN A 222 17.89 25.85 16.18
N VAL A 223 16.88 24.99 16.39
CA VAL A 223 16.88 23.95 17.43
C VAL A 223 16.90 22.56 16.81
N GLU A 224 17.60 21.61 17.45
CA GLU A 224 17.51 20.20 17.06
C GLU A 224 16.11 19.61 17.34
N PRO A 225 15.57 18.75 16.46
CA PRO A 225 14.27 18.13 16.65
C PRO A 225 14.25 17.21 17.87
N GLU A 226 13.15 17.26 18.64
CA GLU A 226 12.93 16.35 19.77
C GLU A 226 12.86 14.89 19.30
N ASP A 227 13.47 14.00 20.09
CA ASP A 227 13.45 12.56 19.86
C ASP A 227 12.03 11.97 19.97
N GLY A 228 11.59 11.28 18.91
CA GLY A 228 10.35 10.51 18.93
C GLY A 228 10.36 9.37 19.94
N MET A 229 9.16 8.90 20.34
CA MET A 229 8.99 7.91 21.41
C MET A 229 9.82 6.63 21.25
N ILE A 230 10.03 6.15 20.02
CA ILE A 230 10.88 4.98 19.73
C ILE A 230 12.34 5.27 20.09
N ARG A 231 12.85 6.46 19.75
CA ARG A 231 14.24 6.86 20.04
C ARG A 231 14.43 7.12 21.53
N LYS A 232 13.45 7.73 22.19
CA LYS A 232 13.39 7.84 23.67
C LYS A 232 13.38 6.46 24.36
N GLY A 233 12.59 5.51 23.86
CA GLY A 233 12.55 4.13 24.35
C GLY A 233 13.88 3.39 24.16
N TRP A 234 14.49 3.48 22.97
CA TRP A 234 15.82 2.94 22.74
C TRP A 234 16.89 3.59 23.61
N TYR A 235 16.81 4.90 23.83
CA TYR A 235 17.73 5.60 24.73
C TYR A 235 17.56 5.17 26.19
N PHE A 236 16.33 4.92 26.63
CA PHE A 236 16.05 4.34 27.94
C PHE A 236 16.68 2.94 28.08
N ILE A 237 16.50 2.06 27.10
CA ILE A 237 17.10 0.72 27.07
C ILE A 237 18.63 0.80 27.05
N LEU A 238 19.22 1.59 26.15
CA LEU A 238 20.67 1.74 26.01
C LEU A 238 21.31 2.38 27.24
N LYS A 239 20.64 3.35 27.88
CA LYS A 239 21.07 3.95 29.15
C LYS A 239 21.01 2.93 30.29
N LYS A 240 19.97 2.10 30.36
CA LYS A 240 19.88 0.99 31.34
C LYS A 240 20.98 -0.07 31.14
N LEU A 241 21.49 -0.22 29.91
CA LEU A 241 22.62 -1.09 29.55
C LEU A 241 23.99 -0.38 29.63
N ASN A 242 24.07 0.87 30.11
CA ASN A 242 25.28 1.70 30.15
C ASN A 242 26.01 1.84 28.78
N ILE A 243 25.27 1.79 27.67
CA ILE A 243 25.84 1.92 26.32
C ILE A 243 25.85 3.39 25.89
N GLU A 244 27.06 3.96 25.74
CA GLU A 244 27.26 5.35 25.35
C GLU A 244 26.70 5.68 23.94
N ILE A 245 25.69 6.54 23.89
CA ILE A 245 25.01 6.95 22.65
C ILE A 245 25.82 8.04 21.94
N LYS A 246 26.34 7.75 20.74
CA LYS A 246 27.02 8.74 19.88
C LYS A 246 26.24 8.97 18.59
N LYS A 247 26.05 10.24 18.22
CA LYS A 247 25.48 10.67 16.93
C LYS A 247 26.41 10.25 15.76
N ALA A 248 25.83 10.15 14.56
CA ALA A 248 26.41 9.43 13.43
C ALA A 248 26.48 10.39 12.24
N ASP A 249 27.52 11.23 12.28
CA ASP A 249 27.55 12.52 11.58
C ASP A 249 28.61 12.54 10.47
N TYR A 250 28.86 11.36 9.88
CA TYR A 250 29.79 11.23 8.76
C TYR A 250 29.22 11.91 7.51
N SER A 251 29.92 12.96 7.08
CA SER A 251 29.59 13.78 5.92
C SER A 251 30.78 13.83 4.97
N VAL A 252 30.48 13.89 3.67
CA VAL A 252 31.47 14.03 2.60
C VAL A 252 31.30 15.42 1.99
N LYS A 253 32.40 16.15 1.82
CA LYS A 253 32.40 17.40 1.05
C LYS A 253 32.55 17.08 -0.43
N LEU A 254 31.56 17.47 -1.24
CA LEU A 254 31.55 17.33 -2.69
C LEU A 254 31.17 18.68 -3.29
N TYR A 255 32.07 19.27 -4.08
CA TYR A 255 31.90 20.57 -4.76
C TYR A 255 31.16 21.63 -3.92
N ASN A 256 31.80 22.06 -2.82
CA ASN A 256 31.28 23.00 -1.80
C ASN A 256 30.04 22.58 -0.99
N THR A 257 29.40 21.44 -1.26
CA THR A 257 28.29 20.93 -0.45
C THR A 257 28.74 19.86 0.56
N THR A 258 28.21 19.90 1.78
CA THR A 258 28.40 18.83 2.79
C THR A 258 27.26 17.82 2.69
N ILE A 259 27.53 16.66 2.10
CA ILE A 259 26.54 15.59 1.91
C ILE A 259 26.63 14.61 3.07
N ASN A 260 25.57 14.54 3.88
CA ASN A 260 25.41 13.51 4.90
C ASN A 260 25.12 12.16 4.22
N ILE A 261 26.04 11.18 4.30
CA ILE A 261 25.90 9.88 3.62
C ILE A 261 24.57 9.18 3.98
N ARG A 262 24.16 9.28 5.25
CA ARG A 262 22.89 8.72 5.74
C ARG A 262 21.67 9.30 5.02
N ASN A 263 21.72 10.57 4.64
CA ASN A 263 20.63 11.23 3.91
C ASN A 263 20.67 10.86 2.42
N LEU A 264 21.85 10.80 1.82
CA LEU A 264 22.04 10.37 0.43
C LEU A 264 21.51 8.96 0.18
N GLY A 265 21.80 7.99 1.05
CA GLY A 265 21.27 6.63 0.94
C GLY A 265 19.74 6.55 1.08
N TYR A 266 19.12 7.44 1.85
CA TYR A 266 17.66 7.56 1.97
C TYR A 266 17.03 8.18 0.72
N ILE A 267 17.64 9.24 0.17
CA ILE A 267 17.16 9.88 -1.07
C ILE A 267 17.24 8.90 -2.26
N LEU A 268 18.38 8.23 -2.45
CA LEU A 268 18.54 7.25 -3.53
C LEU A 268 17.55 6.07 -3.39
N SER A 269 17.38 5.54 -2.18
CA SER A 269 16.35 4.51 -1.89
C SER A 269 14.93 4.99 -2.24
N SER A 270 14.61 6.25 -1.97
CA SER A 270 13.29 6.83 -2.30
C SER A 270 13.09 6.97 -3.81
N ILE A 271 14.14 7.33 -4.56
CA ILE A 271 14.11 7.43 -6.03
C ILE A 271 13.91 6.05 -6.66
N ILE A 272 14.63 5.02 -6.18
CA ILE A 272 14.49 3.64 -6.68
C ILE A 272 13.06 3.13 -6.46
N LEU A 273 12.49 3.33 -5.27
CA LEU A 273 11.10 2.96 -4.97
C LEU A 273 10.08 3.68 -5.87
N LEU A 274 10.31 4.97 -6.17
CA LEU A 274 9.43 5.74 -7.05
C LEU A 274 9.45 5.19 -8.48
N LEU A 275 10.64 4.95 -9.04
CA LEU A 275 10.82 4.40 -10.39
C LEU A 275 10.21 2.99 -10.51
N ALA A 276 10.45 2.14 -9.52
CA ALA A 276 9.89 0.81 -9.43
C ALA A 276 8.35 0.82 -9.37
N PHE A 277 7.77 1.73 -8.58
CA PHE A 277 6.32 1.92 -8.52
C PHE A 277 5.75 2.42 -9.86
N THR A 278 6.41 3.36 -10.54
CA THR A 278 5.94 3.82 -11.86
C THR A 278 5.98 2.71 -12.91
N ALA A 279 7.03 1.89 -12.96
CA ALA A 279 7.10 0.74 -13.87
C ALA A 279 6.02 -0.31 -13.55
N THR A 280 5.80 -0.58 -12.26
CA THR A 280 4.74 -1.49 -11.78
C THR A 280 3.34 -1.04 -12.20
N HIS A 281 3.10 0.28 -12.21
CA HIS A 281 1.80 0.83 -12.62
C HIS A 281 1.62 0.85 -14.15
N ILE A 282 2.67 1.12 -14.91
CA ILE A 282 2.62 1.16 -16.38
C ILE A 282 2.47 -0.25 -16.98
N ASN A 283 3.23 -1.22 -16.45
CA ASN A 283 3.25 -2.59 -16.96
C ASN A 283 2.23 -3.52 -16.29
N SER A 284 1.38 -2.99 -15.39
CA SER A 284 0.42 -3.75 -14.57
C SER A 284 0.99 -4.95 -13.79
N ASN A 285 2.31 -5.06 -13.63
CA ASN A 285 3.00 -6.24 -13.11
C ASN A 285 3.84 -5.90 -11.86
N LEU A 286 3.85 -6.75 -10.83
CA LEU A 286 4.56 -6.51 -9.56
C LEU A 286 6.10 -6.67 -9.64
N ILE A 287 6.64 -7.33 -10.67
CA ILE A 287 8.08 -7.62 -10.82
C ILE A 287 8.98 -6.38 -10.58
N PRO A 288 8.73 -5.20 -11.17
CA PRO A 288 9.57 -4.03 -10.96
C PRO A 288 9.58 -3.56 -9.51
N MET A 289 8.47 -3.69 -8.77
CA MET A 289 8.41 -3.36 -7.35
C MET A 289 9.21 -4.35 -6.49
N LEU A 290 9.18 -5.64 -6.79
CA LEU A 290 9.92 -6.67 -6.03
C LEU A 290 11.44 -6.46 -6.12
N TYR A 291 11.95 -6.22 -7.33
CA TYR A 291 13.35 -5.84 -7.55
C TYR A 291 13.66 -4.45 -7.00
N GLY A 292 12.75 -3.49 -7.18
CA GLY A 292 12.89 -2.11 -6.69
C GLY A 292 13.01 -2.02 -5.17
N VAL A 293 12.17 -2.72 -4.41
CA VAL A 293 12.24 -2.82 -2.95
C VAL A 293 13.57 -3.44 -2.52
N SER A 294 13.98 -4.53 -3.19
CA SER A 294 15.25 -5.22 -2.92
C SER A 294 16.47 -4.31 -3.11
N GLY A 295 16.53 -3.58 -4.23
CA GLY A 295 17.57 -2.59 -4.52
C GLY A 295 17.55 -1.39 -3.59
N ALA A 296 16.37 -0.81 -3.35
CA ALA A 296 16.19 0.35 -2.50
C ALA A 296 16.61 0.09 -1.04
N ILE A 297 16.21 -1.05 -0.47
CA ILE A 297 16.62 -1.45 0.88
C ILE A 297 18.14 -1.66 0.94
N SER A 298 18.72 -2.30 -0.07
CA SER A 298 20.18 -2.49 -0.16
C SER A 298 20.94 -1.15 -0.13
N VAL A 299 20.53 -0.19 -0.96
CA VAL A 299 21.12 1.16 -1.01
C VAL A 299 20.93 1.93 0.31
N TYR A 300 19.74 1.86 0.91
CA TYR A 300 19.45 2.48 2.20
C TYR A 300 20.34 1.92 3.32
N MET A 301 20.48 0.60 3.38
CA MET A 301 21.27 -0.09 4.41
C MET A 301 22.77 0.14 4.21
N LEU A 302 23.25 0.22 2.97
CA LEU A 302 24.62 0.61 2.63
C LEU A 302 24.92 2.04 3.11
N GLY A 303 24.04 3.00 2.83
CA GLY A 303 24.15 4.38 3.36
C GLY A 303 24.13 4.45 4.90
N ARG A 304 23.35 3.58 5.56
CA ARG A 304 23.33 3.46 7.04
C ARG A 304 24.62 2.85 7.61
N CYS A 305 25.25 1.92 6.91
CA CYS A 305 26.53 1.34 7.30
C CYS A 305 27.68 2.33 7.12
N LEU A 306 27.81 2.94 5.94
CA LEU A 306 28.86 3.91 5.62
C LEU A 306 28.82 5.13 6.55
N ALA A 307 27.63 5.65 6.87
CA ALA A 307 27.47 6.72 7.87
C ALA A 307 27.84 6.31 9.32
N GLY A 308 28.25 5.05 9.54
CA GLY A 308 28.81 4.54 10.78
C GLY A 308 30.32 4.50 10.84
N ILE A 309 31.05 4.85 9.78
CA ILE A 309 32.52 4.84 9.76
C ILE A 309 33.03 6.22 10.25
N PRO A 310 34.12 6.31 11.04
CA PRO A 310 34.83 5.24 11.73
C PRO A 310 34.21 4.97 13.12
N ARG A 311 33.87 3.71 13.42
CA ARG A 311 33.39 3.28 14.75
C ARG A 311 34.01 1.95 15.15
N ALA A 312 34.03 1.69 16.45
CA ALA A 312 34.56 0.45 17.03
C ALA A 312 33.95 -0.82 16.40
N ARG A 313 34.80 -1.82 16.15
CA ARG A 313 34.49 -3.07 15.43
C ARG A 313 33.16 -3.70 15.82
N ASN A 314 32.88 -3.82 17.12
CA ASN A 314 31.67 -4.47 17.65
C ASN A 314 30.38 -3.73 17.23
N ARG A 315 30.41 -2.40 17.06
CA ARG A 315 29.26 -1.61 16.57
C ARG A 315 29.05 -1.77 15.06
N MET A 316 30.11 -2.07 14.30
CA MET A 316 29.98 -2.41 12.88
C MET A 316 29.42 -3.82 12.73
N ILE A 317 29.95 -4.81 13.46
CA ILE A 317 29.42 -6.19 13.48
C ILE A 317 27.91 -6.22 13.82
N ALA A 318 27.49 -5.50 14.87
CA ALA A 318 26.06 -5.44 15.24
C ALA A 318 25.18 -4.81 14.15
N ARG A 319 25.71 -3.85 13.36
CA ARG A 319 24.98 -3.29 12.22
C ARG A 319 24.92 -4.27 11.05
N SER A 320 26.03 -4.92 10.71
CA SER A 320 26.08 -5.95 9.66
C SER A 320 25.12 -7.10 9.95
N PHE A 321 24.98 -7.53 11.21
CA PHE A 321 23.99 -8.52 11.62
C PHE A 321 22.55 -8.04 11.36
N VAL A 322 22.22 -6.80 11.73
CA VAL A 322 20.89 -6.21 11.45
C VAL A 322 20.65 -6.04 9.94
N CYS A 323 21.69 -5.75 9.14
CA CYS A 323 21.60 -5.74 7.68
C CYS A 323 21.29 -7.13 7.12
N ALA A 324 22.00 -8.17 7.57
CA ALA A 324 21.78 -9.55 7.15
C ALA A 324 20.37 -10.03 7.53
N PHE A 325 19.90 -9.72 8.73
CA PHE A 325 18.53 -10.02 9.16
C PHE A 325 17.48 -9.35 8.27
N ILE A 326 17.65 -8.07 7.91
CA ILE A 326 16.74 -7.37 7.00
C ILE A 326 16.81 -7.93 5.57
N ALA A 327 17.98 -8.37 5.11
CA ALA A 327 18.12 -9.03 3.82
C ALA A 327 17.35 -10.36 3.78
N ILE A 328 17.48 -11.20 4.82
CA ILE A 328 16.75 -12.47 4.94
C ILE A 328 15.24 -12.25 5.06
N CYS A 329 14.81 -11.24 5.82
CA CYS A 329 13.38 -11.01 6.08
C CYS A 329 12.63 -10.20 5.00
N VAL A 330 13.33 -9.56 4.05
CA VAL A 330 12.69 -8.70 3.03
C VAL A 330 13.25 -8.94 1.63
N ILE A 331 14.57 -8.84 1.44
CA ILE A 331 15.18 -8.97 0.10
C ILE A 331 14.97 -10.39 -0.45
N LEU A 332 15.27 -11.42 0.35
CA LEU A 332 15.14 -12.80 -0.10
C LEU A 332 13.69 -13.18 -0.45
N PRO A 333 12.66 -12.87 0.38
CA PRO A 333 11.25 -13.02 0.00
C PRO A 333 10.84 -12.27 -1.27
N CYS A 334 11.27 -11.01 -1.46
CA CYS A 334 10.95 -10.27 -2.67
C CYS A 334 11.53 -10.93 -3.93
N LEU A 335 12.76 -11.43 -3.86
CA LEU A 335 13.42 -12.12 -4.97
C LEU A 335 12.82 -13.52 -5.23
N SER A 336 12.44 -14.27 -4.19
CA SER A 336 11.82 -15.59 -4.36
C SER A 336 10.39 -15.52 -4.88
N LEU A 337 9.69 -14.40 -4.67
CA LEU A 337 8.34 -14.20 -5.20
C LEU A 337 8.33 -13.77 -6.67
N ALA A 338 9.39 -13.12 -7.17
CA ALA A 338 9.40 -12.53 -8.52
C ALA A 338 9.06 -13.51 -9.67
N PRO A 339 9.52 -14.78 -9.68
CA PRO A 339 9.15 -15.74 -10.72
C PRO A 339 7.65 -16.01 -10.84
N LEU A 340 6.91 -15.96 -9.71
CA LEU A 340 5.46 -16.19 -9.70
C LEU A 340 4.67 -15.10 -10.47
N TYR A 341 5.27 -13.93 -10.68
CA TYR A 341 4.64 -12.80 -11.38
C TYR A 341 5.04 -12.71 -12.87
N MET A 342 5.83 -13.64 -13.39
CA MET A 342 6.17 -13.67 -14.82
C MET A 342 4.96 -14.10 -15.65
N PRO A 343 4.63 -13.42 -16.77
CA PRO A 343 3.49 -13.79 -17.61
C PRO A 343 3.73 -15.14 -18.29
N ALA A 344 2.68 -15.97 -18.36
CA ALA A 344 2.71 -17.26 -19.01
C ALA A 344 1.34 -17.59 -19.59
N ASN A 345 1.31 -18.17 -20.79
CA ASN A 345 0.13 -18.45 -21.58
C ASN A 345 0.30 -19.78 -22.34
N ALA A 346 -0.74 -20.23 -23.04
CA ALA A 346 -0.68 -21.38 -23.96
C ALA A 346 -1.44 -21.07 -25.25
N LEU A 347 -0.84 -21.34 -26.42
CA LEU A 347 -1.43 -21.04 -27.73
C LEU A 347 -1.09 -22.12 -28.76
N LEU A 348 -1.85 -22.18 -29.85
CA LEU A 348 -1.47 -22.98 -31.03
C LEU A 348 -0.34 -22.28 -31.81
N PRO A 349 0.75 -22.99 -32.17
CA PRO A 349 1.79 -22.47 -33.05
C PRO A 349 1.23 -21.88 -34.36
N PRO A 350 1.71 -20.70 -34.82
CA PRO A 350 1.25 -20.09 -36.06
C PRO A 350 1.39 -21.00 -37.29
N SER A 351 2.40 -21.87 -37.32
CA SER A 351 2.64 -22.85 -38.39
C SER A 351 1.63 -24.00 -38.47
N LEU A 352 0.66 -24.06 -37.56
CA LEU A 352 -0.48 -24.98 -37.60
C LEU A 352 -1.80 -24.25 -37.92
N LEU A 353 -1.72 -22.92 -38.11
CA LEU A 353 -2.80 -22.01 -38.48
C LEU A 353 -2.58 -21.44 -39.89
N ASP A 354 -1.67 -22.04 -40.66
CA ASP A 354 -1.44 -21.67 -42.06
C ASP A 354 -2.64 -22.13 -42.91
N ASN A 355 -2.99 -21.31 -43.89
CA ASN A 355 -4.23 -21.40 -44.70
C ASN A 355 -4.57 -22.79 -45.27
N GLU A 356 -3.58 -23.65 -45.54
CA GLU A 356 -3.79 -24.99 -46.12
C GLU A 356 -4.72 -25.90 -45.29
N ASN A 357 -4.98 -25.58 -44.01
CA ASN A 357 -5.88 -26.32 -43.12
C ASN A 357 -7.12 -25.52 -42.63
N GLY A 358 -7.38 -24.30 -43.10
CA GLY A 358 -8.61 -23.53 -42.75
C GLY A 358 -8.75 -23.01 -41.30
N TRP A 359 -7.85 -23.35 -40.37
CA TRP A 359 -7.95 -22.94 -38.95
C TRP A 359 -7.48 -21.50 -38.68
N GLU A 360 -8.40 -20.58 -38.40
CA GLU A 360 -8.10 -19.20 -38.03
C GLU A 360 -8.31 -18.90 -36.54
N LYS A 361 -7.53 -17.95 -36.00
CA LYS A 361 -7.68 -17.42 -34.64
C LYS A 361 -8.69 -16.27 -34.60
N SER A 362 -9.96 -16.59 -34.41
CA SER A 362 -11.08 -15.63 -34.46
C SER A 362 -11.26 -14.76 -33.21
N TYR A 363 -10.80 -15.20 -32.02
CA TYR A 363 -10.88 -14.37 -30.80
C TYR A 363 -9.73 -14.61 -29.82
N SER A 364 -9.36 -13.57 -29.05
CA SER A 364 -8.56 -13.74 -27.84
C SER A 364 -8.77 -12.65 -26.81
N GLN A 365 -8.87 -13.07 -25.55
CA GLN A 365 -8.90 -12.22 -24.36
C GLN A 365 -7.85 -12.69 -23.35
N VAL A 366 -7.17 -11.76 -22.69
CA VAL A 366 -6.25 -12.06 -21.60
C VAL A 366 -6.56 -11.11 -20.44
N ASP A 367 -7.05 -11.66 -19.34
CA ASP A 367 -7.35 -10.92 -18.12
C ASP A 367 -6.27 -11.24 -17.06
N GLU A 368 -5.62 -10.20 -16.53
CA GLU A 368 -4.63 -10.33 -15.46
C GLU A 368 -5.16 -9.84 -14.11
N TYR A 369 -4.83 -10.57 -13.05
CA TYR A 369 -5.25 -10.30 -11.68
C TYR A 369 -4.04 -10.26 -10.73
N GLY A 370 -4.12 -9.41 -9.70
CA GLY A 370 -3.10 -9.37 -8.65
C GLY A 370 -1.75 -8.82 -9.11
N LEU A 371 -1.75 -7.91 -10.08
CA LEU A 371 -0.57 -7.39 -10.81
C LEU A 371 0.31 -8.51 -11.40
N GLY A 372 -0.29 -9.39 -12.21
CA GLY A 372 0.38 -10.51 -12.88
C GLY A 372 0.54 -11.78 -12.02
N LEU A 373 -0.09 -11.88 -10.85
CA LEU A 373 -0.02 -13.09 -10.01
C LEU A 373 -0.82 -14.25 -10.61
N ALA A 374 -2.00 -13.95 -11.13
CA ALA A 374 -2.89 -14.89 -11.80
C ALA A 374 -3.37 -14.27 -13.11
N SER A 375 -3.62 -15.11 -14.11
CA SER A 375 -4.14 -14.68 -15.41
C SER A 375 -5.07 -15.74 -15.97
N THR A 376 -6.06 -15.28 -16.74
CA THR A 376 -6.96 -16.11 -17.53
C THR A 376 -6.80 -15.67 -18.98
N SER A 377 -6.22 -16.53 -19.81
CA SER A 377 -6.14 -16.32 -21.26
C SER A 377 -7.15 -17.23 -21.96
N ILE A 378 -8.06 -16.66 -22.74
CA ILE A 378 -9.04 -17.38 -23.56
C ILE A 378 -8.69 -17.13 -25.02
N TYR A 379 -8.48 -18.19 -25.77
CA TYR A 379 -8.27 -18.16 -27.22
C TYR A 379 -9.36 -18.99 -27.90
N LEU A 380 -9.90 -18.45 -29.00
CA LEU A 380 -10.84 -19.13 -29.87
C LEU A 380 -10.19 -19.34 -31.23
N TYR A 381 -10.31 -20.57 -31.71
CA TYR A 381 -9.93 -20.97 -33.05
C TYR A 381 -11.15 -21.57 -33.74
N THR A 382 -11.35 -21.21 -35.00
CA THR A 382 -12.49 -21.64 -35.83
C THR A 382 -11.99 -22.08 -37.18
N ASP A 383 -12.61 -23.14 -37.69
CA ASP A 383 -12.46 -23.65 -39.04
C ASP A 383 -13.82 -23.53 -39.74
N ASP A 384 -13.84 -22.88 -40.90
CA ASP A 384 -15.05 -22.56 -41.66
C ASP A 384 -15.50 -23.69 -42.61
N ALA A 385 -14.80 -24.83 -42.58
CA ALA A 385 -15.02 -26.02 -43.40
C ALA A 385 -14.90 -25.77 -44.91
N LYS A 386 -13.93 -24.93 -45.31
CA LYS A 386 -13.55 -24.75 -46.71
C LYS A 386 -12.04 -24.87 -46.91
N ASP A 387 -11.67 -25.43 -48.06
CA ASP A 387 -10.28 -25.41 -48.53
C ASP A 387 -9.89 -24.04 -49.12
N ASP A 388 -8.59 -23.85 -49.35
CA ASP A 388 -8.00 -22.66 -50.00
C ASP A 388 -8.57 -22.35 -51.41
N GLU A 389 -9.22 -23.33 -52.06
CA GLU A 389 -9.86 -23.18 -53.37
C GLU A 389 -11.36 -22.81 -53.26
N GLY A 390 -11.91 -22.81 -52.03
CA GLY A 390 -13.31 -22.50 -51.71
C GLY A 390 -14.27 -23.68 -51.84
N ASN A 391 -13.76 -24.92 -51.92
CA ASN A 391 -14.57 -26.13 -51.88
C ASN A 391 -14.93 -26.49 -50.43
N GLU A 392 -16.04 -27.20 -50.23
CA GLU A 392 -16.48 -27.68 -48.92
C GLU A 392 -15.58 -28.83 -48.43
N ASP A 393 -14.98 -28.67 -47.25
CA ASP A 393 -14.05 -29.59 -46.62
C ASP A 393 -14.50 -29.86 -45.18
N GLY A 394 -15.31 -30.91 -45.01
CA GLY A 394 -15.80 -31.40 -43.72
C GLY A 394 -16.95 -30.61 -43.09
N TYR A 395 -16.76 -30.17 -41.84
CA TYR A 395 -17.79 -29.55 -40.99
C TYR A 395 -17.16 -28.46 -40.10
N PRO A 396 -17.87 -27.35 -39.84
CA PRO A 396 -17.33 -26.27 -39.03
C PRO A 396 -16.98 -26.75 -37.63
N ALA A 397 -15.75 -26.43 -37.22
CA ALA A 397 -15.16 -26.88 -35.97
C ALA A 397 -14.69 -25.67 -35.15
N ILE A 398 -14.84 -25.78 -33.82
CA ILE A 398 -14.56 -24.69 -32.88
C ILE A 398 -13.69 -25.23 -31.76
N LEU A 399 -12.52 -24.64 -31.54
CA LEU A 399 -11.59 -24.97 -30.48
C LEU A 399 -11.37 -23.78 -29.54
N PHE A 400 -11.79 -23.93 -28.30
CA PHE A 400 -11.47 -23.03 -27.21
C PHE A 400 -10.23 -23.53 -26.47
N ILE A 401 -9.32 -22.62 -26.16
CA ILE A 401 -8.17 -22.85 -25.27
C ILE A 401 -8.24 -21.84 -24.13
N ILE A 402 -8.34 -22.33 -22.90
CA ILE A 402 -8.33 -21.54 -21.69
C ILE A 402 -7.07 -21.91 -20.91
N ALA A 403 -6.13 -20.99 -20.76
CA ALA A 403 -5.01 -21.15 -19.85
C ALA A 403 -5.25 -20.34 -18.57
N LEU A 404 -5.15 -21.01 -17.43
CA LEU A 404 -5.35 -20.46 -16.10
C LEU A 404 -4.01 -20.50 -15.35
N LYS A 405 -3.38 -19.34 -15.21
CA LYS A 405 -2.19 -19.21 -14.36
C LYS A 405 -2.62 -19.07 -12.90
N MET A 406 -2.19 -20.00 -12.06
CA MET A 406 -2.53 -20.00 -10.63
C MET A 406 -1.29 -20.07 -9.73
N PRO A 407 -1.19 -19.25 -8.67
CA PRO A 407 0.04 -19.09 -7.88
C PRO A 407 0.32 -20.20 -6.85
N PHE A 408 -0.44 -21.29 -6.87
CA PHE A 408 -0.34 -22.40 -5.92
C PHE A 408 -0.45 -23.74 -6.66
N GLU A 409 0.24 -24.77 -6.16
CA GLU A 409 0.10 -26.13 -6.65
C GLU A 409 -1.37 -26.57 -6.55
N ILE A 410 -1.97 -26.83 -7.72
CA ILE A 410 -3.31 -27.41 -7.82
C ILE A 410 -3.15 -28.88 -7.47
N ASP A 411 -3.95 -29.38 -6.52
CA ASP A 411 -3.92 -30.78 -6.12
C ASP A 411 -4.13 -31.71 -7.34
N GLU A 412 -3.45 -32.86 -7.37
CA GLU A 412 -3.40 -33.73 -8.56
C GLU A 412 -4.77 -34.30 -8.92
N THR A 413 -5.62 -34.54 -7.93
CA THR A 413 -6.89 -35.27 -8.06
C THR A 413 -8.10 -34.42 -8.48
N VAL A 414 -7.91 -33.16 -8.84
CA VAL A 414 -8.97 -32.15 -9.00
C VAL A 414 -9.30 -31.71 -10.46
N PRO A 415 -8.38 -31.77 -11.45
CA PRO A 415 -8.66 -31.19 -12.78
C PRO A 415 -9.86 -31.79 -13.51
N LEU A 416 -9.96 -33.12 -13.57
CA LEU A 416 -10.99 -33.80 -14.37
C LEU A 416 -12.40 -33.67 -13.76
N ASP A 417 -12.52 -33.69 -12.43
CA ASP A 417 -13.81 -33.52 -11.75
C ASP A 417 -14.35 -32.10 -11.93
N ILE A 418 -13.48 -31.07 -11.85
CA ILE A 418 -13.87 -29.69 -12.18
C ILE A 418 -14.21 -29.58 -13.66
N LEU A 419 -13.40 -30.14 -14.56
CA LEU A 419 -13.68 -30.13 -16.00
C LEU A 419 -15.08 -30.72 -16.29
N ASN A 420 -15.37 -31.91 -15.76
CA ASN A 420 -16.61 -32.63 -16.01
C ASN A 420 -17.82 -31.90 -15.40
N ASP A 421 -17.68 -31.30 -14.21
CA ASP A 421 -18.70 -30.42 -13.59
C ASP A 421 -18.95 -29.16 -14.43
N GLN A 422 -17.92 -28.50 -14.96
CA GLN A 422 -18.06 -27.34 -15.84
C GLN A 422 -18.67 -27.72 -17.20
N PHE A 423 -18.24 -28.82 -17.83
CA PHE A 423 -18.84 -29.33 -19.07
C PHE A 423 -20.31 -29.70 -18.89
N GLN A 424 -20.68 -30.34 -17.78
CA GLN A 424 -22.09 -30.64 -17.48
C GLN A 424 -22.89 -29.36 -17.24
N LYS A 425 -22.33 -28.35 -16.54
CA LYS A 425 -22.99 -27.05 -16.35
C LYS A 425 -23.21 -26.31 -17.65
N MET A 426 -22.19 -26.19 -18.51
CA MET A 426 -22.34 -25.55 -19.82
C MET A 426 -23.33 -26.31 -20.72
N ALA A 427 -23.30 -27.65 -20.74
CA ALA A 427 -24.29 -28.42 -21.49
C ALA A 427 -25.73 -28.23 -20.99
N ILE A 428 -25.92 -28.07 -19.66
CA ILE A 428 -27.22 -27.75 -19.05
C ILE A 428 -27.64 -26.30 -19.38
N GLU A 429 -26.73 -25.33 -19.29
CA GLU A 429 -26.99 -23.91 -19.58
C GLU A 429 -27.27 -23.65 -21.07
N GLN A 430 -26.74 -24.50 -21.96
CA GLN A 430 -26.91 -24.42 -23.41
C GLN A 430 -28.01 -25.35 -23.97
N ASP A 431 -28.81 -26.00 -23.11
CA ASP A 431 -29.89 -26.93 -23.50
C ASP A 431 -29.43 -28.12 -24.40
N ILE A 432 -28.19 -28.60 -24.21
CA ILE A 432 -27.62 -29.74 -24.94
C ILE A 432 -27.91 -31.03 -24.17
N GLU A 433 -28.51 -32.03 -24.85
CA GLU A 433 -28.70 -33.37 -24.27
C GLU A 433 -27.47 -34.23 -24.57
N LEU A 434 -26.60 -34.43 -23.56
CA LEU A 434 -25.44 -35.31 -23.65
C LEU A 434 -25.90 -36.78 -23.61
N GLU A 435 -25.95 -37.45 -24.76
CA GLU A 435 -26.58 -38.76 -24.90
C GLU A 435 -25.73 -39.90 -24.30
N SER A 436 -24.40 -39.82 -24.40
CA SER A 436 -23.46 -40.74 -23.71
C SER A 436 -22.01 -40.27 -23.79
N LYS A 437 -21.19 -40.71 -22.82
CA LYS A 437 -19.72 -40.63 -22.88
C LYS A 437 -19.21 -41.64 -23.89
N LEU A 438 -18.61 -41.17 -24.99
CA LEU A 438 -18.04 -42.03 -26.04
C LEU A 438 -16.71 -42.63 -25.59
N GLU A 439 -15.79 -41.76 -25.16
CA GLU A 439 -14.41 -42.13 -24.89
C GLU A 439 -13.85 -41.29 -23.74
N SER A 440 -12.86 -41.85 -23.04
CA SER A 440 -11.88 -41.07 -22.28
C SER A 440 -10.59 -41.83 -22.19
N GLY A 441 -9.49 -41.12 -22.28
CA GLY A 441 -8.15 -41.66 -22.14
C GLY A 441 -7.17 -40.58 -21.72
N ASN A 442 -5.90 -40.96 -21.69
CA ASN A 442 -4.80 -40.06 -21.38
C ASN A 442 -3.83 -40.09 -22.58
N ARG A 443 -3.28 -38.93 -22.94
CA ARG A 443 -2.25 -38.81 -23.99
C ARG A 443 -1.14 -37.87 -23.53
N GLN A 444 -0.18 -37.59 -24.40
CA GLN A 444 0.91 -36.66 -24.12
C GLN A 444 0.91 -35.54 -25.16
N THR A 445 1.15 -34.30 -24.71
CA THR A 445 1.41 -33.16 -25.59
C THR A 445 2.80 -33.28 -26.23
N VAL A 446 3.06 -32.49 -27.28
CA VAL A 446 4.40 -32.39 -27.89
C VAL A 446 5.46 -31.88 -26.90
N GLN A 447 5.06 -31.13 -25.88
CA GLN A 447 5.95 -30.71 -24.78
C GLN A 447 6.15 -31.79 -23.69
N GLY A 448 5.49 -32.94 -23.81
CA GLY A 448 5.64 -34.08 -22.88
C GLY A 448 4.77 -34.02 -21.62
N TYR A 449 3.75 -33.16 -21.58
CA TYR A 449 2.78 -33.13 -20.48
C TYR A 449 1.76 -34.26 -20.64
N GLU A 450 1.45 -34.97 -19.56
CA GLU A 450 0.34 -35.92 -19.55
C GLU A 450 -1.00 -35.16 -19.51
N THR A 451 -1.88 -35.51 -20.43
CA THR A 451 -3.23 -34.94 -20.57
C THR A 451 -4.29 -35.98 -20.26
N GLU A 452 -5.46 -35.52 -19.82
CA GLU A 452 -6.64 -36.37 -19.67
C GLU A 452 -7.78 -35.80 -20.53
N TYR A 453 -8.39 -36.62 -21.38
CA TYR A 453 -9.45 -36.20 -22.30
C TYR A 453 -10.74 -37.01 -22.14
N VAL A 454 -11.87 -36.37 -22.46
CA VAL A 454 -13.20 -36.96 -22.50
C VAL A 454 -13.94 -36.52 -23.76
N ILE A 455 -14.60 -37.46 -24.44
CA ILE A 455 -15.41 -37.21 -25.63
C ILE A 455 -16.88 -37.55 -25.35
N TYR A 456 -17.78 -36.65 -25.71
CA TYR A 456 -19.23 -36.80 -25.61
C TYR A 456 -19.92 -36.59 -26.96
N ASN A 457 -21.02 -37.32 -27.19
CA ASN A 457 -22.03 -36.92 -28.17
C ASN A 457 -23.09 -36.05 -27.48
N GLY A 458 -23.47 -34.96 -28.11
CA GLY A 458 -24.60 -34.12 -27.69
C GLY A 458 -25.58 -33.87 -28.83
N THR A 459 -26.85 -33.71 -28.48
CA THR A 459 -27.92 -33.32 -29.40
C THR A 459 -28.55 -32.01 -28.94
N ALA A 460 -28.63 -31.02 -29.83
CA ALA A 460 -29.15 -29.70 -29.51
C ALA A 460 -30.69 -29.71 -29.41
N LYS A 461 -31.26 -29.32 -28.27
CA LYS A 461 -32.73 -29.27 -28.08
C LYS A 461 -33.40 -27.97 -28.53
N THR A 462 -32.60 -26.93 -28.66
CA THR A 462 -32.98 -25.54 -28.92
C THR A 462 -32.42 -25.10 -30.27
N GLU A 463 -33.01 -24.05 -30.84
CA GLU A 463 -32.47 -23.44 -32.07
C GLU A 463 -31.33 -22.45 -31.79
N LYS A 464 -30.81 -22.45 -30.55
CA LYS A 464 -29.79 -21.52 -30.03
C LYS A 464 -28.91 -22.20 -29.00
N ILE A 465 -27.59 -22.09 -29.17
CA ILE A 465 -26.54 -22.48 -28.22
C ILE A 465 -25.77 -21.22 -27.85
N GLY A 466 -25.60 -20.91 -26.56
CA GLY A 466 -24.82 -19.76 -26.12
C GLY A 466 -25.27 -19.10 -24.82
N THR A 467 -24.64 -17.99 -24.49
CA THR A 467 -24.95 -17.12 -23.33
C THR A 467 -25.71 -15.87 -23.76
N GLU A 468 -26.30 -15.10 -22.83
CA GLU A 468 -27.08 -13.90 -23.18
C GLU A 468 -26.37 -12.91 -24.13
N GLU A 469 -25.03 -12.82 -24.07
CA GLU A 469 -24.21 -11.92 -24.90
C GLU A 469 -23.63 -12.55 -26.18
N ILE A 470 -23.56 -13.89 -26.30
CA ILE A 470 -23.00 -14.61 -27.45
C ILE A 470 -23.90 -15.79 -27.75
N ASN A 471 -24.67 -15.70 -28.83
CA ASN A 471 -25.68 -16.70 -29.21
C ASN A 471 -25.42 -17.24 -30.62
N TYR A 472 -25.44 -18.56 -30.74
CA TYR A 472 -25.20 -19.29 -31.98
C TYR A 472 -26.49 -19.99 -32.43
N LYS A 473 -26.95 -19.79 -33.67
CA LYS A 473 -28.13 -20.51 -34.19
C LYS A 473 -27.73 -21.92 -34.58
N VAL A 474 -28.49 -22.90 -34.14
CA VAL A 474 -28.23 -24.33 -34.37
C VAL A 474 -29.53 -24.99 -34.77
N THR A 475 -29.54 -25.94 -35.70
CA THR A 475 -30.80 -26.66 -36.00
C THR A 475 -31.14 -27.57 -34.83
N LYS A 476 -32.37 -27.45 -34.31
CA LYS A 476 -32.88 -28.34 -33.27
C LYS A 476 -32.89 -29.80 -33.77
N GLY A 477 -32.22 -30.68 -33.04
CA GLY A 477 -31.99 -32.09 -33.43
C GLY A 477 -30.64 -32.36 -34.10
N SER A 478 -29.83 -31.33 -34.37
CA SER A 478 -28.45 -31.49 -34.83
C SER A 478 -27.60 -32.30 -33.84
N LYS A 479 -26.67 -33.08 -34.39
CA LYS A 479 -25.70 -33.88 -33.63
C LYS A 479 -24.36 -33.19 -33.62
N SER A 480 -23.74 -33.09 -32.44
CA SER A 480 -22.41 -32.52 -32.27
C SER A 480 -21.54 -33.45 -31.42
N LYS A 481 -20.26 -33.52 -31.74
CA LYS A 481 -19.24 -34.13 -30.87
C LYS A 481 -18.55 -33.04 -30.07
N TYR A 482 -18.27 -33.35 -28.80
CA TYR A 482 -17.58 -32.48 -27.86
C TYR A 482 -16.35 -33.21 -27.33
N ILE A 483 -15.20 -32.55 -27.32
CA ILE A 483 -13.99 -33.00 -26.62
C ILE A 483 -13.62 -32.00 -25.54
N GLY A 484 -13.35 -32.49 -24.33
CA GLY A 484 -12.74 -31.72 -23.26
C GLY A 484 -11.42 -32.37 -22.85
N GLU A 485 -10.36 -31.59 -22.76
CA GLU A 485 -9.03 -32.08 -22.40
C GLU A 485 -8.29 -31.09 -21.51
N VAL A 486 -7.58 -31.61 -20.51
CA VAL A 486 -6.92 -30.81 -19.47
C VAL A 486 -5.54 -31.36 -19.13
N TRP A 487 -4.59 -30.46 -18.89
CA TRP A 487 -3.28 -30.79 -18.34
C TRP A 487 -2.71 -29.64 -17.52
N LYS A 488 -1.63 -29.93 -16.79
CA LYS A 488 -0.86 -28.95 -16.01
C LYS A 488 0.52 -28.78 -16.64
N ALA A 489 0.95 -27.54 -16.78
CA ALA A 489 2.35 -27.19 -17.08
C ALA A 489 2.99 -26.60 -15.80
N PRO A 490 3.58 -27.43 -14.91
CA PRO A 490 4.01 -27.01 -13.58
C PRO A 490 5.14 -25.97 -13.62
N GLU A 491 6.01 -26.03 -14.65
CA GLU A 491 7.11 -25.07 -14.83
C GLU A 491 6.61 -23.62 -14.99
N TYR A 492 5.40 -23.45 -15.55
CA TYR A 492 4.75 -22.17 -15.80
C TYR A 492 3.62 -21.85 -14.80
N ASN A 493 3.30 -22.77 -13.89
CA ASN A 493 2.12 -22.73 -13.02
C ASN A 493 0.79 -22.54 -13.79
N LEU A 494 0.69 -23.16 -14.97
CA LEU A 494 -0.51 -23.13 -15.81
C LEU A 494 -1.34 -24.41 -15.64
N LEU A 495 -2.65 -24.24 -15.57
CA LEU A 495 -3.65 -25.25 -15.90
C LEU A 495 -4.22 -24.90 -17.28
N ILE A 496 -4.13 -25.81 -18.24
CA ILE A 496 -4.68 -25.60 -19.58
C ILE A 496 -5.93 -26.46 -19.70
N VAL A 497 -7.00 -25.85 -20.22
CA VAL A 497 -8.28 -26.46 -20.50
C VAL A 497 -8.62 -26.20 -21.96
N SER A 498 -8.67 -27.23 -22.77
CA SER A 498 -9.09 -27.15 -24.18
C SER A 498 -10.46 -27.78 -24.36
N MET A 499 -11.32 -27.14 -25.16
CA MET A 499 -12.67 -27.60 -25.45
C MET A 499 -12.93 -27.49 -26.95
N GLY A 500 -13.16 -28.63 -27.60
CA GLY A 500 -13.45 -28.72 -29.03
C GLY A 500 -14.90 -29.12 -29.31
N ILE A 501 -15.52 -28.50 -30.31
CA ILE A 501 -16.88 -28.79 -30.78
C ILE A 501 -16.84 -29.02 -32.30
N GLY A 502 -17.38 -30.15 -32.76
CA GLY A 502 -17.62 -30.42 -34.18
C GLY A 502 -19.11 -30.65 -34.45
N ILE A 503 -19.67 -29.93 -35.44
CA ILE A 503 -21.11 -29.92 -35.76
C ILE A 503 -21.39 -30.85 -36.93
N ILE A 504 -22.02 -32.01 -36.70
CA ILE A 504 -22.01 -33.16 -37.64
C ILE A 504 -23.31 -33.30 -38.44
N SER A 505 -24.36 -32.50 -38.19
CA SER A 505 -25.57 -32.59 -39.01
C SER A 505 -26.45 -31.36 -38.94
N SER A 506 -26.80 -30.84 -40.12
CA SER A 506 -27.86 -29.88 -40.36
C SER A 506 -28.95 -30.52 -41.23
N GLU A 507 -29.94 -31.17 -40.62
CA GLU A 507 -31.18 -31.46 -41.35
C GLU A 507 -31.82 -30.10 -41.76
N THR A 508 -31.74 -29.76 -43.05
CA THR A 508 -32.36 -28.54 -43.55
C THR A 508 -33.89 -28.71 -43.62
N PHE A 509 -34.60 -28.25 -42.59
CA PHE A 509 -36.03 -27.96 -42.68
C PHE A 509 -36.36 -26.65 -41.97
N ASN A 510 -36.75 -25.65 -42.78
CA ASN A 510 -37.34 -24.41 -42.29
C ASN A 510 -38.50 -24.05 -43.23
N GLU A 511 -39.73 -24.43 -42.86
CA GLU A 511 -40.93 -24.22 -43.69
C GLU A 511 -41.78 -23.01 -43.25
N ASP A 512 -41.50 -22.41 -42.10
CA ASP A 512 -42.31 -21.31 -41.54
C ASP A 512 -41.46 -20.23 -40.83
N THR A 513 -40.89 -19.30 -41.61
CA THR A 513 -41.06 -17.83 -41.48
C THR A 513 -39.97 -17.08 -42.24
N GLY A 514 -40.36 -16.06 -43.02
CA GLY A 514 -39.41 -15.22 -43.77
C GLY A 514 -39.27 -13.81 -43.20
N ILE A 515 -38.05 -13.24 -43.34
CA ILE A 515 -37.71 -11.80 -43.29
C ILE A 515 -37.79 -11.20 -41.85
N ASN A 516 -36.77 -10.59 -41.21
CA ASN A 516 -35.47 -10.04 -41.65
C ASN A 516 -34.43 -9.99 -40.46
N PRO A 517 -33.19 -9.43 -40.61
CA PRO A 517 -32.01 -9.78 -39.80
C PRO A 517 -31.69 -8.84 -38.60
N ILE A 518 -30.45 -8.96 -38.08
CA ILE A 518 -29.75 -8.42 -36.88
C ILE A 518 -29.37 -9.63 -35.98
N ASP A 519 -28.10 -9.90 -35.63
CA ASP A 519 -26.88 -9.07 -35.65
C ASP A 519 -25.75 -9.57 -36.60
N ASP A 520 -25.18 -8.65 -37.38
CA ASP A 520 -24.14 -8.86 -38.40
C ASP A 520 -22.70 -9.03 -37.82
N LEU A 521 -22.50 -9.94 -36.85
CA LEU A 521 -21.15 -10.21 -36.29
C LEU A 521 -20.75 -11.69 -36.27
N ILE A 522 -21.70 -12.65 -36.32
CA ILE A 522 -21.41 -14.08 -36.17
C ILE A 522 -21.74 -14.88 -37.45
N ASP A 523 -22.75 -14.46 -38.21
CA ASP A 523 -23.06 -15.04 -39.54
C ASP A 523 -21.91 -14.81 -40.56
N ASP A 524 -21.01 -13.85 -40.30
CA ASP A 524 -19.77 -13.60 -41.07
C ASP A 524 -18.57 -14.48 -40.63
N ILE A 525 -18.62 -15.12 -39.45
CA ILE A 525 -17.47 -15.85 -38.86
C ILE A 525 -17.52 -17.35 -39.18
N ILE A 526 -18.72 -17.93 -39.30
CA ILE A 526 -18.89 -19.37 -39.57
C ILE A 526 -20.06 -19.58 -40.55
N PRO A 527 -19.84 -20.24 -41.70
CA PRO A 527 -20.87 -20.49 -42.70
C PRO A 527 -21.90 -21.53 -42.24
N ASN A 528 -23.06 -21.56 -42.92
CA ASN A 528 -24.05 -22.63 -42.69
C ASN A 528 -23.44 -24.01 -42.97
N PRO A 529 -23.55 -24.99 -42.05
CA PRO A 529 -23.00 -26.32 -42.22
C PRO A 529 -23.66 -27.06 -43.40
N THR A 530 -22.83 -27.74 -44.18
CA THR A 530 -23.23 -28.55 -45.33
C THR A 530 -23.37 -30.03 -44.96
N ASP A 531 -24.14 -30.78 -45.75
CA ASP A 531 -24.64 -32.12 -45.41
C ASP A 531 -23.63 -33.22 -45.82
N THR A 532 -22.39 -33.16 -45.31
CA THR A 532 -21.20 -33.84 -45.89
C THR A 532 -20.95 -35.27 -45.41
N THR A 533 -21.10 -35.54 -44.11
CA THR A 533 -20.78 -36.79 -43.38
C THR A 533 -19.29 -37.18 -43.31
N ASP A 534 -18.38 -36.21 -43.42
CA ASP A 534 -16.93 -36.41 -43.28
C ASP A 534 -16.41 -35.98 -41.89
N GLU A 535 -15.50 -36.75 -41.29
CA GLU A 535 -14.96 -36.46 -39.95
C GLU A 535 -13.57 -35.80 -39.98
N LYS A 536 -13.07 -35.37 -41.15
CA LYS A 536 -11.73 -34.78 -41.33
C LYS A 536 -11.38 -33.70 -40.29
N ASN A 537 -12.14 -32.60 -40.26
CA ASN A 537 -11.87 -31.43 -39.40
C ASN A 537 -12.01 -31.77 -37.91
N TRP A 538 -12.88 -32.73 -37.56
CA TRP A 538 -12.96 -33.28 -36.21
C TRP A 538 -11.67 -34.01 -35.82
N ASN A 539 -11.12 -34.84 -36.71
CA ASN A 539 -9.85 -35.54 -36.47
C ASN A 539 -8.67 -34.56 -36.42
N GLU A 540 -8.69 -33.50 -37.22
CA GLU A 540 -7.69 -32.43 -37.20
C GLU A 540 -7.75 -31.64 -35.88
N MET A 541 -8.92 -31.19 -35.43
CA MET A 541 -9.11 -30.57 -34.12
C MET A 541 -8.61 -31.45 -32.98
N VAL A 542 -8.91 -32.75 -33.02
CA VAL A 542 -8.42 -33.73 -32.03
C VAL A 542 -6.89 -33.88 -32.09
N SER A 543 -6.27 -33.70 -33.26
CA SER A 543 -4.80 -33.72 -33.43
C SER A 543 -4.10 -32.40 -33.08
N LEU A 544 -4.80 -31.26 -33.15
CA LEU A 544 -4.28 -29.94 -32.79
C LEU A 544 -4.14 -29.73 -31.28
N ILE A 545 -5.03 -30.31 -30.46
CA ILE A 545 -5.01 -30.10 -29.00
C ILE A 545 -3.64 -30.48 -28.34
N PRO A 546 -2.98 -31.61 -28.67
CA PRO A 546 -1.65 -31.95 -28.16
C PRO A 546 -0.50 -31.04 -28.63
N GLU A 547 -0.71 -30.26 -29.69
CA GLU A 547 0.26 -29.30 -30.25
C GLU A 547 0.22 -27.94 -29.54
N ILE A 548 -0.72 -27.73 -28.61
CA ILE A 548 -0.86 -26.48 -27.85
C ILE A 548 0.42 -26.22 -27.04
N TYR A 549 1.10 -25.13 -27.36
CA TYR A 549 2.41 -24.79 -26.82
C TYR A 549 2.27 -23.85 -25.61
N CYS A 550 2.62 -24.35 -24.44
CA CYS A 550 2.74 -23.56 -23.20
C CYS A 550 4.07 -22.79 -23.21
N TYR A 551 4.02 -21.50 -22.88
CA TYR A 551 5.18 -20.63 -22.94
C TYR A 551 5.13 -19.51 -21.89
N GLN A 552 6.30 -18.92 -21.65
CA GLN A 552 6.50 -17.81 -20.74
C GLN A 552 6.97 -16.61 -21.55
N GLU A 553 6.31 -15.46 -21.37
CA GLU A 553 6.71 -14.23 -22.05
C GLU A 553 7.77 -13.50 -21.22
N ASP A 554 8.82 -13.02 -21.90
CA ASP A 554 9.75 -12.08 -21.27
C ASP A 554 8.98 -10.80 -20.98
N TRP A 555 8.82 -10.47 -19.70
CA TRP A 555 8.09 -9.27 -19.21
C TRP A 555 8.64 -7.92 -19.73
N GLU A 556 9.74 -7.92 -20.49
CA GLU A 556 10.36 -6.76 -21.14
C GLU A 556 9.88 -6.52 -22.59
N ASN A 557 9.19 -7.47 -23.23
CA ASN A 557 8.77 -7.42 -24.65
C ASN A 557 7.26 -7.24 -24.84
#